data_AF-A0A2D0MY75-F1
#
_entry.id   AF-A0A2D0MY75-F1
#
_cell.length_a   1.000
_cell.length_b   1.000
_cell.length_c   1.000
_cell.angle_alpha   90.00
_cell.angle_beta   90.00
_cell.angle_gamma   90.00
#
_symmetry.space_group_name_H-M   'P 1'
#
loop_
_entity.id
_entity.type
_entity.pdbx_description
1 polymer ?
#
loop_
_entity_poly.entity_id
_entity_poly.type
_entity_poly.pdbx_seq_one_letter_code
_entity_poly.pdbx_strand_id
1 'polypeptide(L)'
;MPNGIPWATLNNAVYDAARVTELLLERYRFHRPDDWDNLAAINGQEIRQYNSIRTRCLYNEQATRANIFTHINAVKNSIGEQDALLIYFSGHGVSRNGLTYLVPYGVNQEQDFDWVNWGEVIARFGDYETDKKCADLLLVLDCCFAGTITRGQVFSNRDYYSRYVLTASGSQDEASDGPPGAGGPFANKFLDILTANTRPFASMGQLNAANALSVYFAMNGLDQQAHYGLLPNVKNGQGEFVLELAEQNAPPVALLGKSILDYLDFELQRGILSTHFKSRYRPINLISTFGSPFDAHKLLGKVLFRWLFDEKISGRIPLSDAGLRYLEIHLTKLGGDDIWGNLVRMLAPRAAIRDFTPENCVEWIFDQVREGALSDQSRHLVIHFHFEVGSTELFQKLEQFYLDFQTHYIPLFQGLSQEEKMKIGRVFILFSDERPEADFTPFSPDQQEALLQKFGPANLNFIAPDKIGKINQNHIYAWVDNTKVLIQTNAIQQMEPTDFFDPFADDVAFEIDDFIDKIIDHCGISAEALMGFLFDFQNKAVYD
;
A
#
# COMPACT_ATOMS: atom_id res chain seq x y z
N MET A 1 -18.29 43.92 -14.62
CA MET A 1 -18.43 42.79 -13.68
C MET A 1 -19.91 42.52 -13.52
N PRO A 2 -20.37 41.26 -13.46
CA PRO A 2 -21.78 40.99 -13.18
C PRO A 2 -22.12 41.57 -11.80
N ASN A 3 -23.22 42.30 -11.69
CA ASN A 3 -23.74 42.73 -10.40
C ASN A 3 -24.32 41.48 -9.70
N GLY A 4 -23.62 40.93 -8.70
CA GLY A 4 -24.09 39.79 -7.92
C GLY A 4 -23.01 39.27 -6.95
N ILE A 5 -23.42 38.45 -5.98
CA ILE A 5 -22.52 37.87 -4.97
C ILE A 5 -21.64 36.79 -5.65
N PRO A 6 -20.29 36.95 -5.65
CA PRO A 6 -19.39 35.96 -6.24
C PRO A 6 -19.29 34.71 -5.35
N TRP A 7 -18.95 33.58 -5.98
CA TRP A 7 -18.62 32.35 -5.26
C TRP A 7 -17.22 32.46 -4.63
N ALA A 8 -17.05 31.86 -3.45
CA ALA A 8 -15.74 31.74 -2.82
C ALA A 8 -14.81 30.87 -3.68
N THR A 9 -13.53 31.21 -3.74
CA THR A 9 -12.53 30.39 -4.44
C THR A 9 -12.30 29.09 -3.67
N LEU A 10 -12.28 27.97 -4.39
CA LEU A 10 -11.91 26.67 -3.85
C LEU A 10 -10.39 26.52 -3.90
N ASN A 11 -9.88 25.78 -2.92
CA ASN A 11 -8.47 25.48 -2.72
C ASN A 11 -7.94 24.46 -3.72
N ASN A 12 -8.67 23.37 -3.98
CA ASN A 12 -8.09 22.19 -4.63
C ASN A 12 -8.80 21.73 -5.91
N ALA A 13 -9.95 22.29 -6.30
CA ALA A 13 -10.72 21.81 -7.45
C ALA A 13 -9.90 21.62 -8.76
N VAL A 14 -9.01 22.56 -9.09
CA VAL A 14 -8.11 22.44 -10.25
C VAL A 14 -7.06 21.36 -10.03
N TYR A 15 -6.45 21.33 -8.85
CA TYR A 15 -5.41 20.37 -8.48
C TYR A 15 -5.94 18.93 -8.49
N ASP A 16 -7.16 18.72 -7.99
CA ASP A 16 -7.86 17.44 -7.97
C ASP A 16 -8.17 16.96 -9.38
N ALA A 17 -8.77 17.81 -10.21
CA ALA A 17 -9.05 17.49 -11.61
C ALA A 17 -7.79 17.15 -12.42
N ALA A 18 -6.70 17.88 -12.20
CA ALA A 18 -5.43 17.62 -12.87
C ALA A 18 -4.88 16.23 -12.50
N ARG A 19 -4.78 15.92 -11.20
CA ARG A 19 -4.23 14.64 -10.72
C ARG A 19 -5.08 13.44 -11.13
N VAL A 20 -6.42 13.55 -11.04
CA VAL A 20 -7.32 12.48 -11.46
C VAL A 20 -7.18 12.21 -12.95
N THR A 21 -7.10 13.27 -13.76
CA THR A 21 -6.93 13.12 -15.21
C THR A 21 -5.58 12.51 -15.56
N GLU A 22 -4.50 12.99 -14.95
CA GLU A 22 -3.15 12.45 -15.13
C GLU A 22 -3.10 10.95 -14.81
N LEU A 23 -3.57 10.53 -13.63
CA LEU A 23 -3.60 9.11 -13.27
C LEU A 23 -4.43 8.27 -14.24
N LEU A 24 -5.59 8.75 -14.66
CA LEU A 24 -6.44 8.04 -15.62
C LEU A 24 -5.71 7.84 -16.95
N LEU A 25 -5.06 8.87 -17.49
CA LEU A 25 -4.36 8.77 -18.76
C LEU A 25 -3.03 7.99 -18.66
N GLU A 26 -2.35 8.03 -17.52
CA GLU A 26 -1.12 7.28 -17.26
C GLU A 26 -1.38 5.80 -17.05
N ARG A 27 -2.39 5.45 -16.25
CA ARG A 27 -2.59 4.09 -15.77
C ARG A 27 -3.64 3.31 -16.56
N TYR A 28 -4.59 4.00 -17.18
CA TYR A 28 -5.71 3.38 -17.88
C TYR A 28 -5.73 3.71 -19.37
N ARG A 29 -6.44 2.89 -20.14
CA ARG A 29 -6.49 2.95 -21.61
C ARG A 29 -7.43 4.04 -22.11
N PHE A 30 -7.20 5.27 -21.66
CA PHE A 30 -7.78 6.46 -22.26
C PHE A 30 -6.92 6.97 -23.42
N HIS A 31 -7.53 7.76 -24.31
CA HIS A 31 -6.81 8.37 -25.42
C HIS A 31 -5.75 9.34 -24.90
N ARG A 32 -4.46 9.04 -25.08
CA ARG A 32 -3.38 9.98 -24.76
C ARG A 32 -3.22 11.00 -25.89
N PRO A 33 -3.26 12.30 -25.61
CA PRO A 33 -3.08 13.32 -26.63
C PRO A 33 -1.59 13.52 -26.97
N ASP A 34 -1.31 13.99 -28.18
CA ASP A 34 0.05 14.22 -28.67
C ASP A 34 0.80 15.35 -27.92
N ASP A 35 0.08 16.22 -27.20
CA ASP A 35 0.61 17.34 -26.41
C ASP A 35 0.81 17.01 -24.92
N TRP A 36 1.12 15.74 -24.62
CA TRP A 36 1.25 15.16 -23.26
C TRP A 36 2.13 15.94 -22.26
N ASP A 37 3.18 16.61 -22.74
CA ASP A 37 4.17 17.29 -21.89
C ASP A 37 3.89 18.79 -21.68
N ASN A 38 2.71 19.28 -22.05
CA ASN A 38 2.36 20.68 -21.86
C ASN A 38 2.03 21.00 -20.39
N LEU A 39 2.99 21.60 -19.68
CA LEU A 39 2.84 22.03 -18.30
C LEU A 39 2.41 23.50 -18.21
N ALA A 40 1.49 23.78 -17.28
CA ALA A 40 1.13 25.14 -16.91
C ALA A 40 1.21 25.31 -15.39
N ALA A 41 1.68 26.49 -14.96
CA ALA A 41 1.59 26.87 -13.56
C ALA A 41 0.18 27.42 -13.29
N ILE A 42 -0.62 26.71 -12.48
CA ILE A 42 -1.89 27.22 -11.96
C ILE A 42 -1.79 27.29 -10.43
N ASN A 43 -2.03 28.47 -9.87
CA ASN A 43 -1.95 28.74 -8.42
C ASN A 43 -0.62 28.29 -7.76
N GLY A 44 0.48 28.34 -8.50
CA GLY A 44 1.81 27.95 -8.01
C GLY A 44 2.11 26.45 -8.06
N GLN A 45 1.22 25.63 -8.63
CA GLN A 45 1.44 24.21 -8.89
C GLN A 45 1.64 23.98 -10.39
N GLU A 46 2.62 23.14 -10.74
CA GLU A 46 2.75 22.64 -12.11
C GLU A 46 1.67 21.59 -12.36
N ILE A 47 0.81 21.85 -13.33
CA ILE A 47 -0.23 20.91 -13.76
C ILE A 47 -0.09 20.65 -15.26
N ARG A 48 -0.34 19.40 -15.68
CA ARG A 48 -0.46 19.08 -17.09
C ARG A 48 -1.77 19.62 -17.66
N GLN A 49 -1.69 20.24 -18.84
CA GLN A 49 -2.86 20.69 -19.57
C GLN A 49 -3.09 19.84 -20.80
N TYR A 50 -4.28 19.25 -20.87
CA TYR A 50 -4.73 18.49 -22.02
C TYR A 50 -5.67 19.35 -22.86
N ASN A 51 -5.39 19.49 -24.15
CA ASN A 51 -6.20 20.35 -25.05
C ASN A 51 -6.83 19.59 -26.23
N SER A 52 -6.66 18.27 -26.31
CA SER A 52 -7.29 17.46 -27.35
C SER A 52 -8.81 17.37 -27.20
N ILE A 53 -9.53 17.16 -28.29
CA ILE A 53 -10.99 17.00 -28.25
C ILE A 53 -11.45 15.85 -27.35
N ARG A 54 -10.62 14.83 -27.09
CA ARG A 54 -10.99 13.64 -26.32
C ARG A 54 -10.56 13.69 -24.85
N THR A 55 -9.67 14.61 -24.49
CA THR A 55 -9.09 14.69 -23.13
C THR A 55 -9.01 16.11 -22.57
N ARG A 56 -9.69 17.09 -23.18
CA ARG A 56 -9.55 18.48 -22.77
C ARG A 56 -10.00 18.72 -21.33
N CYS A 57 -9.17 19.43 -20.57
CA CYS A 57 -9.55 19.96 -19.28
C CYS A 57 -9.87 21.46 -19.37
N LEU A 58 -10.89 21.91 -18.65
CA LEU A 58 -11.27 23.32 -18.55
C LEU A 58 -11.08 23.78 -17.11
N TYR A 59 -10.13 24.70 -16.89
CA TYR A 59 -9.79 25.23 -15.56
C TYR A 59 -10.09 26.73 -15.47
N ASN A 60 -10.47 27.21 -14.28
CA ASN A 60 -10.67 28.62 -13.95
C ASN A 60 -11.46 29.38 -15.03
N GLU A 61 -10.90 30.46 -15.59
CA GLU A 61 -11.52 31.31 -16.63
C GLU A 61 -11.94 30.54 -17.89
N GLN A 62 -11.39 29.34 -18.11
CA GLN A 62 -11.78 28.48 -19.23
C GLN A 62 -13.03 27.66 -18.93
N ALA A 63 -13.36 27.41 -17.66
CA ALA A 63 -14.49 26.60 -17.22
C ALA A 63 -15.82 27.39 -17.18
N THR A 64 -16.10 28.17 -18.22
CA THR A 64 -17.38 28.90 -18.36
C THR A 64 -18.48 27.97 -18.90
N ARG A 65 -19.75 28.28 -18.63
CA ARG A 65 -20.91 27.54 -19.19
C ARG A 65 -20.80 27.34 -20.71
N ALA A 66 -20.44 28.41 -21.43
CA ALA A 66 -20.29 28.38 -22.88
C ALA A 66 -19.21 27.41 -23.34
N ASN A 67 -18.03 27.45 -22.71
CA ASN A 67 -16.92 26.55 -23.06
C ASN A 67 -17.22 25.10 -22.71
N ILE A 68 -17.84 24.85 -21.56
CA ILE A 68 -18.26 23.50 -21.13
C ILE A 68 -19.18 22.88 -22.19
N PHE A 69 -20.26 23.56 -22.59
CA PHE A 69 -21.18 23.01 -23.58
C PHE A 69 -20.60 22.95 -24.99
N THR A 70 -19.73 23.91 -25.36
CA THR A 70 -19.00 23.85 -26.63
C THR A 70 -18.16 22.58 -26.70
N HIS A 71 -17.46 22.25 -25.62
CA HIS A 71 -16.62 21.07 -25.55
C HIS A 71 -17.43 19.77 -25.49
N ILE A 72 -18.48 19.70 -24.65
CA ILE A 72 -19.40 18.56 -24.60
C ILE A 72 -19.95 18.21 -26.00
N ASN A 73 -20.37 19.23 -26.76
CA ASN A 73 -20.89 19.02 -28.11
C ASN A 73 -19.79 18.56 -29.09
N ALA A 74 -18.57 19.08 -28.95
CA ALA A 74 -17.42 18.64 -29.73
C ALA A 74 -17.10 17.15 -29.46
N VAL A 75 -17.04 16.75 -28.19
CA VAL A 75 -16.85 15.35 -27.76
C VAL A 75 -17.92 14.46 -28.37
N LYS A 76 -19.20 14.80 -28.21
CA LYS A 76 -20.34 14.06 -28.78
C LYS A 76 -20.22 13.81 -30.28
N ASN A 77 -19.73 14.80 -31.03
CA ASN A 77 -19.54 14.69 -32.47
C ASN A 77 -18.30 13.86 -32.85
N SER A 78 -17.37 13.64 -31.93
CA SER A 78 -16.10 12.94 -32.17
C SER A 78 -16.08 11.47 -31.73
N ILE A 79 -17.03 11.06 -30.88
CA ILE A 79 -17.16 9.69 -30.35
C ILE A 79 -18.26 8.90 -31.08
N GLY A 80 -18.10 7.58 -31.08
CA GLY A 80 -18.98 6.59 -31.70
C GLY A 80 -19.69 5.69 -30.70
N GLU A 81 -20.31 4.63 -31.22
CA GLU A 81 -21.15 3.70 -30.46
C GLU A 81 -20.37 2.79 -29.51
N GLN A 82 -19.09 2.51 -29.80
CA GLN A 82 -18.25 1.61 -28.99
C GLN A 82 -17.37 2.32 -27.96
N ASP A 83 -17.39 3.66 -27.95
CA ASP A 83 -16.51 4.43 -27.06
C ASP A 83 -17.05 4.47 -25.62
N ALA A 84 -16.14 4.60 -24.66
CA ALA A 84 -16.45 4.91 -23.28
C ALA A 84 -16.10 6.39 -22.98
N LEU A 85 -16.98 7.08 -22.26
CA LEU A 85 -16.82 8.48 -21.88
C LEU A 85 -16.86 8.63 -20.35
N LEU A 86 -15.79 9.20 -19.80
CA LEU A 86 -15.75 9.63 -18.40
C LEU A 86 -15.77 11.16 -18.36
N ILE A 87 -16.65 11.73 -17.53
CA ILE A 87 -16.65 13.17 -17.24
C ILE A 87 -16.39 13.36 -15.75
N TYR A 88 -15.26 13.98 -15.43
CA TYR A 88 -14.90 14.36 -14.06
C TYR A 88 -15.19 15.85 -13.85
N PHE A 89 -15.89 16.18 -12.77
CA PHE A 89 -16.11 17.56 -12.33
C PHE A 89 -15.70 17.71 -10.88
N SER A 90 -14.91 18.74 -10.58
CA SER A 90 -14.64 19.19 -9.21
C SER A 90 -14.93 20.69 -9.11
N GLY A 91 -15.71 21.08 -8.09
CA GLY A 91 -16.11 22.48 -7.93
C GLY A 91 -17.35 22.67 -7.06
N HIS A 92 -17.95 23.87 -7.15
CA HIS A 92 -19.18 24.18 -6.43
C HIS A 92 -20.39 23.46 -7.04
N GLY A 93 -21.17 22.84 -6.16
CA GLY A 93 -22.46 22.21 -6.47
C GLY A 93 -23.58 22.84 -5.64
N VAL A 94 -24.74 23.06 -6.23
CA VAL A 94 -25.89 23.70 -5.57
C VAL A 94 -27.16 22.88 -5.82
N SER A 95 -27.93 22.65 -4.77
CA SER A 95 -29.29 22.11 -4.90
C SER A 95 -30.30 23.25 -4.87
N ARG A 96 -31.09 23.41 -5.95
CA ARG A 96 -32.18 24.38 -6.02
C ARG A 96 -33.41 23.74 -6.62
N ASN A 97 -34.54 23.82 -5.92
CA ASN A 97 -35.82 23.23 -6.35
C ASN A 97 -35.75 21.72 -6.67
N GLY A 98 -34.92 20.98 -5.94
CA GLY A 98 -34.73 19.54 -6.14
C GLY A 98 -33.88 19.17 -7.36
N LEU A 99 -33.22 20.14 -7.99
CA LEU A 99 -32.27 19.95 -9.08
C LEU A 99 -30.85 20.29 -8.60
N THR A 100 -29.86 19.50 -9.02
CA THR A 100 -28.44 19.77 -8.77
C THR A 100 -27.84 20.54 -9.94
N TYR A 101 -27.16 21.62 -9.61
CA TYR A 101 -26.45 22.48 -10.54
C TYR A 101 -24.96 22.48 -10.23
N LEU A 102 -24.15 22.51 -11.28
CA LEU A 102 -22.74 22.88 -11.22
C LEU A 102 -22.61 24.37 -11.41
N VAL A 103 -21.62 24.96 -10.75
CA VAL A 103 -21.34 26.39 -10.84
C VAL A 103 -20.10 26.60 -11.72
N PRO A 104 -20.25 27.10 -12.97
CA PRO A 104 -19.14 27.43 -13.83
C PRO A 104 -18.42 28.70 -13.36
N TYR A 105 -17.24 28.97 -13.93
CA TYR A 105 -16.53 30.22 -13.67
C TYR A 105 -17.32 31.43 -14.18
N GLY A 106 -17.27 32.52 -13.40
CA GLY A 106 -17.79 33.83 -13.79
C GLY A 106 -19.28 34.05 -13.54
N VAL A 107 -19.97 33.08 -12.93
CA VAL A 107 -21.39 33.19 -12.54
C VAL A 107 -21.52 33.64 -11.07
N ASN A 108 -22.67 34.18 -10.69
CA ASN A 108 -22.94 34.62 -9.31
C ASN A 108 -23.97 33.72 -8.62
N GLN A 109 -24.15 33.90 -7.31
CA GLN A 109 -25.06 33.09 -6.48
C GLN A 109 -26.55 33.38 -6.70
N GLU A 110 -26.89 34.51 -7.32
CA GLU A 110 -28.28 34.97 -7.43
C GLU A 110 -28.92 34.58 -8.77
N GLN A 111 -28.09 34.42 -9.81
CA GLN A 111 -28.50 34.13 -11.19
C GLN A 111 -28.20 32.67 -11.55
N ASP A 112 -29.20 31.81 -11.38
CA ASP A 112 -29.10 30.38 -11.66
C ASP A 112 -29.17 30.03 -13.15
N PHE A 113 -29.58 30.97 -14.01
CA PHE A 113 -29.63 30.78 -15.48
C PHE A 113 -28.28 30.36 -16.09
N ASP A 114 -27.17 30.86 -15.51
CA ASP A 114 -25.82 30.55 -16.00
C ASP A 114 -25.18 29.34 -15.28
N TRP A 115 -25.86 28.74 -14.30
CA TRP A 115 -25.42 27.49 -13.70
C TRP A 115 -25.70 26.32 -14.65
N VAL A 116 -24.95 25.23 -14.53
CA VAL A 116 -25.10 24.05 -15.40
C VAL A 116 -25.96 23.01 -14.69
N ASN A 117 -27.17 22.78 -15.19
CA ASN A 117 -27.99 21.68 -14.69
C ASN A 117 -27.41 20.35 -15.22
N TRP A 118 -27.15 19.40 -14.33
CA TRP A 118 -26.62 18.08 -14.73
C TRP A 118 -27.50 17.34 -15.74
N GLY A 119 -28.81 17.50 -15.67
CA GLY A 119 -29.75 16.94 -16.65
C GLY A 119 -29.47 17.42 -18.06
N GLU A 120 -28.95 18.65 -18.24
CA GLU A 120 -28.55 19.15 -19.56
C GLU A 120 -27.33 18.40 -20.09
N VAL A 121 -26.35 18.07 -19.25
CA VAL A 121 -25.16 17.29 -19.65
C VAL A 121 -25.59 15.86 -19.99
N ILE A 122 -26.37 15.23 -19.12
CA ILE A 122 -26.88 13.88 -19.30
C ILE A 122 -27.68 13.77 -20.60
N ALA A 123 -28.52 14.75 -20.93
CA ALA A 123 -29.32 14.75 -22.16
C ALA A 123 -28.48 14.69 -23.47
N ARG A 124 -27.17 14.94 -23.44
CA ARG A 124 -26.32 14.84 -24.64
C ARG A 124 -25.89 13.41 -24.93
N PHE A 125 -25.86 12.54 -23.91
CA PHE A 125 -25.34 11.17 -24.02
C PHE A 125 -26.33 10.11 -23.47
N GLY A 126 -27.44 10.54 -22.87
CA GLY A 126 -28.37 9.71 -22.11
C GLY A 126 -29.25 8.77 -22.93
N ASP A 127 -29.49 9.06 -24.22
CA ASP A 127 -30.30 8.23 -25.10
C ASP A 127 -29.43 7.42 -26.08
N TYR A 128 -28.80 6.38 -25.55
CA TYR A 128 -27.95 5.50 -26.36
C TYR A 128 -28.72 4.74 -27.44
N GLU A 129 -29.98 4.37 -27.16
CA GLU A 129 -30.79 3.54 -28.05
C GLU A 129 -31.01 4.22 -29.40
N THR A 130 -31.15 5.55 -29.40
CA THR A 130 -31.39 6.34 -30.63
C THR A 130 -30.13 7.00 -31.17
N ASP A 131 -29.28 7.57 -30.30
CA ASP A 131 -28.15 8.42 -30.72
C ASP A 131 -26.85 7.62 -30.92
N LYS A 132 -26.76 6.43 -30.31
CA LYS A 132 -25.59 5.53 -30.38
C LYS A 132 -24.27 6.27 -30.12
N LYS A 133 -24.28 7.18 -29.14
CA LYS A 133 -23.10 7.91 -28.65
C LYS A 133 -22.67 7.33 -27.32
N CYS A 134 -21.41 6.86 -27.27
CA CYS A 134 -20.74 6.14 -26.19
C CYS A 134 -21.54 4.96 -25.60
N ALA A 135 -20.99 3.75 -25.71
CA ALA A 135 -21.52 2.58 -25.02
C ALA A 135 -21.55 2.84 -23.52
N ASP A 136 -20.46 3.36 -22.95
CA ASP A 136 -20.35 3.53 -21.51
C ASP A 136 -20.16 5.00 -21.13
N LEU A 137 -20.93 5.47 -20.16
CA LEU A 137 -20.84 6.82 -19.60
C LEU A 137 -20.70 6.73 -18.09
N LEU A 138 -19.63 7.33 -17.56
CA LEU A 138 -19.43 7.53 -16.14
C LEU A 138 -19.28 9.02 -15.83
N LEU A 139 -20.13 9.53 -14.96
CA LEU A 139 -19.95 10.85 -14.36
C LEU A 139 -19.28 10.70 -12.99
N VAL A 140 -18.21 11.45 -12.72
CA VAL A 140 -17.56 11.49 -11.40
C VAL A 140 -17.65 12.92 -10.87
N LEU A 141 -18.40 13.11 -9.79
CA LEU A 141 -18.84 14.42 -9.31
C LEU A 141 -18.29 14.70 -7.92
N ASP A 142 -17.26 15.54 -7.87
CA ASP A 142 -16.61 16.02 -6.66
C ASP A 142 -17.14 17.41 -6.27
N CYS A 143 -18.39 17.44 -5.79
CA CYS A 143 -19.08 18.67 -5.40
C CYS A 143 -20.20 18.41 -4.39
N CYS A 144 -20.62 19.46 -3.67
CA CYS A 144 -21.75 19.40 -2.74
C CYS A 144 -23.07 19.01 -3.42
N PHE A 145 -23.97 18.38 -2.68
CA PHE A 145 -25.33 17.98 -3.09
C PHE A 145 -25.42 17.08 -4.33
N ALA A 146 -24.33 16.40 -4.70
CA ALA A 146 -24.26 15.56 -5.88
C ALA A 146 -25.18 14.33 -5.80
N GLY A 147 -25.44 13.80 -4.60
CA GLY A 147 -26.30 12.62 -4.41
C GLY A 147 -27.78 12.80 -4.74
N THR A 148 -28.26 14.01 -5.05
CA THR A 148 -29.65 14.22 -5.54
C THR A 148 -29.85 13.61 -6.93
N ILE A 149 -28.76 13.36 -7.66
CA ILE A 149 -28.73 12.80 -9.01
C ILE A 149 -29.12 11.31 -9.02
N THR A 150 -29.25 10.61 -7.90
CA THR A 150 -29.39 9.13 -7.92
C THR A 150 -30.85 8.64 -7.88
N ARG A 151 -31.82 9.55 -7.98
CA ARG A 151 -33.26 9.23 -7.88
C ARG A 151 -33.89 8.93 -9.24
N GLY A 152 -33.85 7.66 -9.65
CA GLY A 152 -34.64 7.11 -10.76
C GLY A 152 -33.95 5.93 -11.44
N GLN A 153 -34.64 4.80 -11.62
CA GLN A 153 -34.11 3.60 -12.27
C GLN A 153 -34.96 3.25 -13.50
N VAL A 154 -34.34 3.19 -14.68
CA VAL A 154 -34.96 2.60 -15.88
C VAL A 154 -33.97 1.63 -16.51
N PHE A 155 -34.24 0.34 -16.39
CA PHE A 155 -33.44 -0.70 -17.02
C PHE A 155 -34.01 -1.05 -18.42
N SER A 156 -33.15 -1.08 -19.42
CA SER A 156 -33.43 -1.66 -20.73
C SER A 156 -32.92 -3.11 -20.74
N ASN A 157 -33.80 -4.07 -21.02
CA ASN A 157 -33.53 -5.50 -20.82
C ASN A 157 -32.80 -6.17 -22.02
N ARG A 158 -32.24 -5.40 -22.96
CA ARG A 158 -31.75 -5.94 -24.25
C ARG A 158 -30.36 -5.47 -24.72
N ASP A 159 -29.81 -4.37 -24.18
CA ASP A 159 -28.57 -3.76 -24.71
C ASP A 159 -27.44 -3.70 -23.66
N TYR A 160 -26.19 -3.90 -24.09
CA TYR A 160 -24.97 -3.77 -23.28
C TYR A 160 -24.39 -2.35 -23.44
N TYR A 161 -24.90 -1.40 -22.64
CA TYR A 161 -24.38 -0.03 -22.52
C TYR A 161 -24.60 0.43 -21.07
N SER A 162 -23.85 1.42 -20.60
CA SER A 162 -23.90 1.85 -19.19
C SER A 162 -23.97 3.37 -19.01
N ARG A 163 -24.66 3.81 -17.96
CA ARG A 163 -24.99 5.18 -17.60
C ARG A 163 -24.92 5.30 -16.07
N TYR A 164 -23.72 5.56 -15.55
CA TYR A 164 -23.44 5.59 -14.11
C TYR A 164 -22.92 6.94 -13.62
N VAL A 165 -23.05 7.15 -12.32
CA VAL A 165 -22.49 8.29 -11.60
C VAL A 165 -21.81 7.82 -10.31
N LEU A 166 -20.66 8.41 -9.99
CA LEU A 166 -19.99 8.37 -8.70
C LEU A 166 -19.98 9.79 -8.10
N THR A 167 -20.50 9.98 -6.90
CA THR A 167 -20.58 11.29 -6.23
C THR A 167 -19.75 11.35 -4.96
N ALA A 168 -19.16 12.51 -4.67
CA ALA A 168 -18.41 12.75 -3.43
C ALA A 168 -19.28 12.98 -2.20
N SER A 169 -20.52 13.42 -2.39
CA SER A 169 -21.45 13.72 -1.30
C SER A 169 -22.88 13.24 -1.61
N GLY A 170 -23.68 13.10 -0.55
CA GLY A 170 -25.10 12.77 -0.63
C GLY A 170 -25.96 13.96 -1.08
N SER A 171 -27.29 13.78 -1.06
CA SER A 171 -28.23 14.82 -1.50
C SER A 171 -28.36 16.01 -0.53
N GLN A 172 -27.81 15.90 0.68
CA GLN A 172 -27.89 16.91 1.75
C GLN A 172 -26.50 17.27 2.32
N ASP A 173 -25.43 16.69 1.77
CA ASP A 173 -24.10 16.76 2.37
C ASP A 173 -23.21 17.73 1.58
N GLU A 174 -22.36 18.46 2.29
CA GLU A 174 -21.28 19.26 1.71
C GLU A 174 -20.06 18.36 1.41
N ALA A 175 -19.37 18.65 0.31
CA ALA A 175 -18.11 18.00 0.00
C ALA A 175 -16.96 18.87 0.53
N SER A 176 -16.05 18.26 1.30
CA SER A 176 -14.85 18.95 1.78
C SER A 176 -13.85 19.17 0.65
N ASP A 177 -13.30 20.38 0.56
CA ASP A 177 -12.27 20.76 -0.42
C ASP A 177 -10.85 20.64 0.16
N GLY A 178 -10.70 20.28 1.45
CA GLY A 178 -9.40 20.06 2.09
C GLY A 178 -8.50 21.31 2.23
N PRO A 179 -7.30 21.16 2.82
CA PRO A 179 -6.36 22.25 2.95
C PRO A 179 -5.68 22.59 1.60
N PRO A 180 -5.34 23.86 1.35
CA PRO A 180 -4.69 24.28 0.10
C PRO A 180 -3.48 23.44 -0.28
N GLY A 181 -3.49 22.91 -1.52
CA GLY A 181 -2.39 22.14 -2.10
C GLY A 181 -2.32 20.67 -1.66
N ALA A 182 -3.16 20.24 -0.72
CA ALA A 182 -3.20 18.85 -0.26
C ALA A 182 -4.23 17.98 -1.00
N GLY A 183 -5.13 18.61 -1.78
CA GLY A 183 -6.24 17.93 -2.43
C GLY A 183 -7.48 17.75 -1.56
N GLY A 184 -8.63 17.57 -2.22
CA GLY A 184 -9.89 17.20 -1.58
C GLY A 184 -9.87 15.76 -1.06
N PRO A 185 -10.56 15.44 0.06
CA PRO A 185 -10.66 14.08 0.59
C PRO A 185 -11.23 13.05 -0.40
N PHE A 186 -12.20 13.45 -1.24
CA PHE A 186 -12.71 12.58 -2.28
C PHE A 186 -11.64 12.27 -3.32
N ALA A 187 -11.04 13.30 -3.93
CA ALA A 187 -10.04 13.13 -4.97
C ALA A 187 -8.84 12.30 -4.49
N ASN A 188 -8.32 12.58 -3.29
CA ASN A 188 -7.22 11.82 -2.70
C ASN A 188 -7.57 10.34 -2.57
N LYS A 189 -8.72 10.02 -1.97
CA LYS A 189 -9.12 8.62 -1.80
C LYS A 189 -9.47 7.94 -3.13
N PHE A 190 -10.02 8.68 -4.09
CA PHE A 190 -10.31 8.16 -5.43
C PHE A 190 -9.02 7.83 -6.19
N LEU A 191 -8.00 8.69 -6.10
CA LEU A 191 -6.65 8.42 -6.62
C LEU A 191 -6.04 7.16 -5.98
N ASP A 192 -6.18 6.97 -4.66
CA ASP A 192 -5.71 5.76 -3.99
C ASP A 192 -6.39 4.50 -4.55
N ILE A 193 -7.72 4.54 -4.74
CA ILE A 193 -8.50 3.42 -5.28
C ILE A 193 -8.03 3.07 -6.69
N LEU A 194 -7.85 4.07 -7.54
CA LEU A 194 -7.39 3.89 -8.93
C LEU A 194 -5.93 3.40 -8.99
N THR A 195 -5.06 3.94 -8.14
CA THR A 195 -3.64 3.55 -8.06
C THR A 195 -3.49 2.13 -7.55
N ALA A 196 -4.30 1.72 -6.57
CA ALA A 196 -4.30 0.37 -6.02
C ALA A 196 -4.92 -0.68 -6.96
N ASN A 197 -5.62 -0.27 -8.04
CA ASN A 197 -6.26 -1.21 -8.95
C ASN A 197 -5.23 -2.06 -9.71
N THR A 198 -5.40 -3.38 -9.63
CA THR A 198 -4.64 -4.38 -10.40
C THR A 198 -5.50 -5.18 -11.36
N ARG A 199 -6.81 -4.94 -11.38
CA ARG A 199 -7.74 -5.59 -12.30
C ARG A 199 -7.57 -4.96 -13.68
N PRO A 200 -7.22 -5.75 -14.72
CA PRO A 200 -7.12 -5.28 -16.10
C PRO A 200 -8.41 -4.64 -16.57
N PHE A 201 -9.54 -5.14 -16.08
CA PHE A 201 -10.89 -4.64 -16.31
C PHE A 201 -11.58 -4.47 -14.97
N ALA A 202 -11.94 -3.23 -14.62
CA ALA A 202 -12.55 -2.93 -13.33
C ALA A 202 -13.70 -1.91 -13.46
N SER A 203 -14.90 -2.27 -13.03
CA SER A 203 -15.94 -1.28 -12.76
C SER A 203 -15.77 -0.64 -11.39
N MET A 204 -16.39 0.54 -11.18
CA MET A 204 -16.38 1.19 -9.85
C MET A 204 -17.03 0.32 -8.76
N GLY A 205 -17.99 -0.54 -9.14
CA GLY A 205 -18.58 -1.53 -8.25
C GLY A 205 -17.56 -2.60 -7.84
N GLN A 206 -16.79 -3.13 -8.80
CA GLN A 206 -15.73 -4.11 -8.52
C GLN A 206 -14.57 -3.52 -7.69
N LEU A 207 -14.30 -2.22 -7.84
CA LEU A 207 -13.34 -1.48 -7.01
C LEU A 207 -13.89 -1.10 -5.63
N ASN A 208 -15.17 -1.38 -5.36
CA ASN A 208 -15.88 -0.98 -4.15
C ASN A 208 -15.75 0.52 -3.83
N ALA A 209 -15.71 1.35 -4.87
CA ALA A 209 -15.23 2.74 -4.77
C ALA A 209 -16.06 3.58 -3.79
N ALA A 210 -17.39 3.55 -3.90
CA ALA A 210 -18.29 4.32 -3.03
C ALA A 210 -18.19 3.92 -1.55
N ASN A 211 -18.05 2.63 -1.26
CA ASN A 211 -17.89 2.15 0.11
C ASN A 211 -16.52 2.54 0.68
N ALA A 212 -15.44 2.37 -0.09
CA ALA A 212 -14.10 2.75 0.32
C ALA A 212 -13.99 4.26 0.61
N LEU A 213 -14.63 5.09 -0.21
CA LEU A 213 -14.77 6.53 0.02
C LEU A 213 -15.57 6.83 1.30
N SER A 214 -16.73 6.21 1.47
CA SER A 214 -17.58 6.46 2.64
C SER A 214 -16.94 6.03 3.96
N VAL A 215 -16.22 4.91 3.97
CA VAL A 215 -15.41 4.47 5.12
C VAL A 215 -14.30 5.47 5.41
N TYR A 216 -13.58 5.93 4.38
CA TYR A 216 -12.53 6.93 4.53
C TYR A 216 -13.06 8.24 5.11
N PHE A 217 -14.22 8.72 4.65
CA PHE A 217 -14.87 9.92 5.17
C PHE A 217 -15.22 9.79 6.65
N ALA A 218 -15.86 8.67 7.03
CA ALA A 218 -16.21 8.40 8.43
C ALA A 218 -14.98 8.32 9.35
N MET A 219 -13.91 7.65 8.91
CA MET A 219 -12.66 7.53 9.68
C MET A 219 -11.95 8.88 9.89
N ASN A 220 -12.17 9.83 9.00
CA ASN A 220 -11.59 11.19 9.09
C ASN A 220 -12.58 12.22 9.66
N GLY A 221 -13.72 11.78 10.21
CA GLY A 221 -14.71 12.65 10.83
C GLY A 221 -15.40 13.62 9.85
N LEU A 222 -15.45 13.26 8.56
CA LEU A 222 -16.11 14.05 7.53
C LEU A 222 -17.59 13.64 7.43
N ASP A 223 -18.49 14.61 7.51
CA ASP A 223 -19.94 14.40 7.38
C ASP A 223 -20.36 14.43 5.89
N GLN A 224 -19.89 13.42 5.15
CA GLN A 224 -20.17 13.26 3.72
C GLN A 224 -20.22 11.77 3.35
N GLN A 225 -21.08 11.41 2.38
CA GLN A 225 -21.19 10.03 1.87
C GLN A 225 -21.05 9.97 0.36
N ALA A 226 -20.22 9.04 -0.12
CA ALA A 226 -20.09 8.79 -1.55
C ALA A 226 -21.20 7.85 -2.04
N HIS A 227 -21.66 8.06 -3.27
CA HIS A 227 -22.64 7.17 -3.91
C HIS A 227 -22.19 6.75 -5.30
N TYR A 228 -22.31 5.46 -5.60
CA TYR A 228 -22.15 4.91 -6.96
C TYR A 228 -23.46 4.27 -7.39
N GLY A 229 -23.99 4.69 -8.54
CA GLY A 229 -25.28 4.20 -9.02
C GLY A 229 -25.62 4.65 -10.44
N LEU A 230 -26.82 4.33 -10.88
CA LEU A 230 -27.33 4.68 -12.19
C LEU A 230 -27.59 6.18 -12.32
N LEU A 231 -27.40 6.71 -13.53
CA LEU A 231 -27.86 8.04 -13.88
C LEU A 231 -29.39 8.11 -13.87
N PRO A 232 -29.98 9.21 -13.38
CA PRO A 232 -31.43 9.35 -13.25
C PRO A 232 -32.04 9.69 -14.60
N ASN A 233 -33.31 9.30 -14.78
CA ASN A 233 -34.14 9.70 -15.93
C ASN A 233 -33.54 9.37 -17.32
N VAL A 234 -32.59 8.42 -17.36
CA VAL A 234 -32.05 7.83 -18.59
C VAL A 234 -32.17 6.32 -18.52
N LYS A 235 -32.28 5.69 -19.68
CA LYS A 235 -32.24 4.23 -19.75
C LYS A 235 -30.81 3.76 -19.54
N ASN A 236 -30.64 2.68 -18.79
CA ASN A 236 -29.38 1.96 -18.65
C ASN A 236 -29.52 0.57 -19.26
N GLY A 237 -28.47 0.07 -19.91
CA GLY A 237 -28.38 -1.32 -20.34
C GLY A 237 -28.02 -2.27 -19.20
N GLN A 238 -27.48 -3.44 -19.54
CA GLN A 238 -26.96 -4.42 -18.57
C GLN A 238 -25.45 -4.29 -18.31
N GLY A 239 -24.78 -3.35 -18.99
CA GLY A 239 -23.34 -3.12 -18.83
C GLY A 239 -22.99 -2.23 -17.64
N GLU A 240 -21.69 -2.15 -17.34
CA GLU A 240 -21.08 -1.19 -16.42
C GLU A 240 -19.96 -0.42 -17.13
N PHE A 241 -19.61 0.77 -16.61
CA PHE A 241 -18.41 1.44 -17.06
C PHE A 241 -17.19 0.69 -16.54
N VAL A 242 -16.36 0.17 -17.46
CA VAL A 242 -15.17 -0.62 -17.15
C VAL A 242 -13.93 0.22 -17.44
N LEU A 243 -13.10 0.42 -16.41
CA LEU A 243 -11.75 0.92 -16.57
C LEU A 243 -10.83 -0.21 -17.05
N GLU A 244 -10.08 0.05 -18.13
CA GLU A 244 -9.07 -0.86 -18.66
C GLU A 244 -7.66 -0.37 -18.31
N LEU A 245 -6.81 -1.19 -17.68
CA LEU A 245 -5.42 -0.82 -17.41
C LEU A 245 -4.59 -0.74 -18.71
N ALA A 246 -3.74 0.28 -18.83
CA ALA A 246 -2.88 0.48 -20.00
C ALA A 246 -1.74 -0.56 -20.08
N GLU A 247 -1.11 -0.85 -18.95
CA GLU A 247 -0.14 -1.95 -18.82
C GLU A 247 -0.89 -3.20 -18.35
N GLN A 248 -1.21 -4.07 -19.30
CA GLN A 248 -2.01 -5.25 -19.03
C GLN A 248 -1.21 -6.38 -18.33
N ASN A 249 0.12 -6.33 -18.34
CA ASN A 249 0.96 -7.49 -18.02
C ASN A 249 1.58 -7.43 -16.61
N ALA A 250 2.29 -6.37 -16.23
CA ALA A 250 3.08 -6.39 -15.00
C ALA A 250 2.22 -6.10 -13.73
N PRO A 251 2.30 -6.92 -12.68
CA PRO A 251 1.67 -6.65 -11.39
C PRO A 251 2.40 -5.52 -10.64
N PRO A 252 1.71 -4.72 -9.80
CA PRO A 252 2.40 -3.80 -8.90
C PRO A 252 3.31 -4.55 -7.92
N VAL A 253 4.57 -4.14 -7.85
CA VAL A 253 5.61 -4.78 -7.03
C VAL A 253 5.19 -4.91 -5.57
N ALA A 254 4.52 -3.91 -4.99
CA ALA A 254 4.08 -3.96 -3.59
C ALA A 254 3.04 -5.06 -3.33
N LEU A 255 2.09 -5.26 -4.24
CA LEU A 255 1.06 -6.30 -4.09
C LEU A 255 1.65 -7.68 -4.35
N LEU A 256 2.56 -7.80 -5.33
CA LEU A 256 3.27 -9.04 -5.58
C LEU A 256 4.16 -9.43 -4.39
N GLY A 257 4.94 -8.51 -3.86
CA GLY A 257 5.75 -8.75 -2.67
C GLY A 257 4.90 -9.11 -1.45
N LYS A 258 3.75 -8.45 -1.27
CA LYS A 258 2.77 -8.83 -0.24
C LYS A 258 2.25 -10.25 -0.43
N SER A 259 1.93 -10.66 -1.66
CA SER A 259 1.48 -12.03 -1.94
C SER A 259 2.52 -13.08 -1.53
N ILE A 260 3.81 -12.79 -1.74
CA ILE A 260 4.91 -13.69 -1.34
C ILE A 260 4.99 -13.76 0.19
N LEU A 261 4.94 -12.63 0.88
CA LEU A 261 5.01 -12.60 2.35
C LEU A 261 3.81 -13.28 3.02
N ASP A 262 2.63 -13.14 2.42
CA ASP A 262 1.38 -13.62 3.01
C ASP A 262 1.10 -15.10 2.65
N TYR A 263 1.46 -15.55 1.44
CA TYR A 263 1.04 -16.84 0.88
C TYR A 263 2.17 -17.84 0.58
N LEU A 264 3.44 -17.44 0.66
CA LEU A 264 4.53 -18.41 0.74
C LEU A 264 4.45 -19.05 2.15
N ASP A 265 3.98 -20.29 2.21
CA ASP A 265 3.53 -20.98 3.43
C ASP A 265 4.61 -21.13 4.53
N PHE A 266 4.73 -20.12 5.40
CA PHE A 266 5.51 -20.16 6.65
C PHE A 266 4.62 -20.42 7.88
N GLU A 267 3.53 -21.18 7.74
CA GLU A 267 2.57 -21.38 8.84
C GLU A 267 3.19 -22.03 10.08
N LEU A 268 4.09 -23.00 9.88
CA LEU A 268 4.78 -23.68 10.97
C LEU A 268 5.62 -22.68 11.80
N GLN A 269 6.42 -21.84 11.15
CA GLN A 269 7.27 -20.86 11.82
C GLN A 269 6.43 -19.78 12.50
N ARG A 270 5.33 -19.33 11.88
CA ARG A 270 4.35 -18.42 12.52
C ARG A 270 3.70 -19.07 13.75
N GLY A 271 3.37 -20.36 13.69
CA GLY A 271 2.81 -21.12 14.81
C GLY A 271 3.77 -21.27 16.00
N ILE A 272 5.04 -21.58 15.73
CA ILE A 272 6.10 -21.63 16.76
C ILE A 272 6.24 -20.24 17.39
N LEU A 273 6.35 -19.20 16.55
CA LEU A 273 6.45 -17.83 17.04
C LEU A 273 5.26 -17.44 17.93
N SER A 274 4.03 -17.77 17.52
CA SER A 274 2.80 -17.57 18.31
C SER A 274 2.86 -18.22 19.69
N THR A 275 3.42 -19.42 19.75
CA THR A 275 3.49 -20.23 20.97
C THR A 275 4.48 -19.63 21.96
N HIS A 276 5.66 -19.23 21.47
CA HIS A 276 6.80 -18.82 22.31
C HIS A 276 6.86 -17.32 22.57
N PHE A 277 6.27 -16.49 21.71
CA PHE A 277 6.29 -15.04 21.88
C PHE A 277 5.28 -14.58 22.95
N LYS A 278 5.79 -14.12 24.09
CA LYS A 278 4.97 -13.59 25.20
C LYS A 278 5.18 -12.07 25.34
N SER A 279 4.43 -11.32 24.53
CA SER A 279 4.58 -9.88 24.28
C SER A 279 4.51 -8.95 25.52
N ARG A 280 3.84 -9.37 26.60
CA ARG A 280 3.63 -8.55 27.81
C ARG A 280 4.67 -8.74 28.91
N TYR A 281 5.54 -9.75 28.79
CA TYR A 281 6.33 -10.21 29.95
C TYR A 281 7.83 -10.15 29.75
N ARG A 282 8.33 -10.06 28.50
CA ARG A 282 9.76 -10.28 28.23
C ARG A 282 10.37 -9.15 27.38
N PRO A 283 11.42 -8.48 27.87
CA PRO A 283 12.03 -7.33 27.16
C PRO A 283 12.95 -7.70 26.01
N ILE A 284 13.52 -8.91 26.00
CA ILE A 284 14.48 -9.36 24.99
C ILE A 284 13.88 -10.54 24.21
N ASN A 285 14.04 -10.52 22.89
CA ASN A 285 13.55 -11.54 21.98
C ASN A 285 14.72 -12.12 21.20
N LEU A 286 14.98 -13.40 21.36
CA LEU A 286 16.02 -14.14 20.66
C LEU A 286 15.35 -15.09 19.67
N ILE A 287 15.66 -14.93 18.39
CA ILE A 287 15.20 -15.78 17.30
C ILE A 287 16.41 -16.49 16.72
N SER A 288 16.38 -17.82 16.64
CA SER A 288 17.44 -18.62 16.04
C SER A 288 16.92 -19.44 14.87
N THR A 289 17.47 -19.23 13.70
CA THR A 289 17.07 -19.86 12.44
C THR A 289 18.27 -20.57 11.82
N PHE A 290 18.05 -21.67 11.12
CA PHE A 290 19.13 -22.41 10.47
C PHE A 290 18.68 -23.08 9.17
N GLY A 291 19.63 -23.27 8.27
CA GLY A 291 19.42 -23.80 6.93
C GLY A 291 18.88 -22.77 5.94
N SER A 292 18.98 -23.10 4.65
CA SER A 292 18.73 -22.21 3.50
C SER A 292 19.70 -21.01 3.40
N PRO A 293 19.80 -20.38 2.22
CA PRO A 293 20.62 -19.20 2.01
C PRO A 293 20.16 -17.97 2.81
N PHE A 294 21.05 -17.00 2.95
CA PHE A 294 20.80 -15.76 3.70
C PHE A 294 19.48 -15.05 3.39
N ASP A 295 19.11 -14.95 2.11
CA ASP A 295 17.89 -14.25 1.69
C ASP A 295 16.61 -14.97 2.16
N ALA A 296 16.66 -16.30 2.33
CA ALA A 296 15.59 -17.06 2.97
C ALA A 296 15.38 -16.64 4.43
N HIS A 297 16.47 -16.42 5.17
CA HIS A 297 16.42 -15.91 6.54
C HIS A 297 15.86 -14.49 6.61
N LYS A 298 16.21 -13.64 5.64
CA LYS A 298 15.65 -12.28 5.53
C LYS A 298 14.16 -12.33 5.24
N LEU A 299 13.73 -13.15 4.28
CA LEU A 299 12.31 -13.30 3.97
C LEU A 299 11.53 -13.79 5.20
N LEU A 300 12.00 -14.85 5.86
CA LEU A 300 11.37 -15.39 7.07
C LEU A 300 11.33 -14.33 8.17
N GLY A 301 12.43 -13.63 8.44
CA GLY A 301 12.48 -12.56 9.43
C GLY A 301 11.41 -11.50 9.14
N LYS A 302 11.19 -11.15 7.88
CA LYS A 302 10.19 -10.17 7.47
C LYS A 302 8.77 -10.67 7.67
N VAL A 303 8.50 -11.92 7.31
CA VAL A 303 7.21 -12.59 7.57
C VAL A 303 6.90 -12.62 9.07
N LEU A 304 7.88 -13.05 9.89
CA LEU A 304 7.72 -13.17 11.33
C LEU A 304 7.52 -11.80 12.01
N PHE A 305 8.30 -10.78 11.64
CA PHE A 305 8.10 -9.44 12.21
C PHE A 305 6.76 -8.85 11.76
N ARG A 306 6.42 -8.89 10.46
CA ARG A 306 5.11 -8.44 9.98
C ARG A 306 3.97 -9.06 10.80
N TRP A 307 4.03 -10.37 11.03
CA TRP A 307 3.04 -11.09 11.84
C TRP A 307 3.05 -10.68 13.32
N LEU A 308 4.22 -10.49 13.94
CA LEU A 308 4.35 -10.11 15.35
C LEU A 308 3.78 -8.74 15.68
N PHE A 309 3.71 -7.85 14.70
CA PHE A 309 3.33 -6.46 14.89
C PHE A 309 1.93 -6.14 14.36
N ASP A 310 1.18 -7.14 13.91
CA ASP A 310 -0.27 -7.04 13.73
C ASP A 310 -0.94 -6.73 15.09
N GLU A 311 -1.80 -5.70 15.11
CA GLU A 311 -2.48 -5.14 16.29
C GLU A 311 -3.21 -6.21 17.13
N LYS A 312 -3.67 -7.30 16.49
CA LYS A 312 -4.40 -8.37 17.18
C LYS A 312 -3.51 -9.27 18.04
N ILE A 313 -2.21 -9.35 17.72
CA ILE A 313 -1.26 -10.27 18.37
C ILE A 313 -0.38 -9.54 19.37
N SER A 314 0.00 -8.29 19.08
CA SER A 314 0.84 -7.51 19.97
C SER A 314 0.09 -6.36 20.63
N GLY A 315 -0.14 -6.48 21.95
CA GLY A 315 -0.64 -5.37 22.77
C GLY A 315 0.39 -4.26 23.00
N ARG A 316 1.21 -3.89 22.00
CA ARG A 316 2.22 -2.81 21.99
C ARG A 316 2.24 -2.11 20.62
N ILE A 317 3.03 -1.05 20.52
CA ILE A 317 3.15 -0.18 19.34
C ILE A 317 3.36 -1.00 18.04
N PRO A 318 2.49 -0.83 17.03
CA PRO A 318 2.67 -1.39 15.69
C PRO A 318 3.96 -0.92 15.00
N LEU A 319 4.45 -1.71 14.05
CA LEU A 319 5.60 -1.33 13.21
C LEU A 319 5.35 -0.04 12.42
N SER A 320 4.13 0.14 11.93
CA SER A 320 3.69 1.33 11.20
C SER A 320 3.82 2.62 12.02
N ASP A 321 3.57 2.54 13.33
CA ASP A 321 3.55 3.71 14.21
C ASP A 321 4.92 4.17 14.68
N ALA A 322 5.88 3.24 14.77
CA ALA A 322 7.15 3.52 15.41
C ALA A 322 8.38 2.97 14.70
N GLY A 323 8.28 2.42 13.49
CA GLY A 323 9.43 2.06 12.64
C GLY A 323 10.36 0.96 13.18
N LEU A 324 11.15 0.38 12.27
CA LEU A 324 12.10 -0.70 12.52
C LEU A 324 13.48 -0.31 12.02
N ARG A 325 14.49 -0.39 12.90
CA ARG A 325 15.89 -0.38 12.47
C ARG A 325 16.41 -1.81 12.42
N TYR A 326 17.07 -2.14 11.31
CA TYR A 326 17.67 -3.45 11.09
C TYR A 326 19.19 -3.31 10.97
N LEU A 327 19.93 -4.02 11.82
CA LEU A 327 21.39 -4.06 11.84
C LEU A 327 21.84 -5.45 11.43
N GLU A 328 22.53 -5.53 10.31
CA GLU A 328 23.01 -6.77 9.71
C GLU A 328 24.50 -6.95 10.00
N ILE A 329 24.89 -8.09 10.58
CA ILE A 329 26.26 -8.40 10.98
C ILE A 329 26.65 -9.78 10.42
N HIS A 330 27.52 -9.79 9.41
CA HIS A 330 28.09 -11.01 8.87
C HIS A 330 29.29 -11.47 9.70
N LEU A 331 29.23 -12.69 10.23
CA LEU A 331 30.33 -13.34 10.92
C LEU A 331 30.98 -14.33 9.96
N THR A 332 32.21 -14.02 9.54
CA THR A 332 32.90 -14.67 8.42
C THR A 332 34.17 -15.40 8.85
N LYS A 333 34.57 -15.31 10.13
CA LYS A 333 35.81 -15.94 10.63
C LYS A 333 35.52 -17.11 11.57
N LEU A 334 36.14 -18.26 11.30
CA LEU A 334 36.24 -19.35 12.27
C LEU A 334 37.00 -18.86 13.53
N GLY A 335 36.27 -18.60 14.62
CA GLY A 335 36.80 -18.27 15.94
C GLY A 335 37.23 -16.81 16.16
N GLY A 336 37.02 -15.88 15.23
CA GLY A 336 37.78 -14.60 15.22
C GLY A 336 37.00 -13.28 15.28
N ASP A 337 35.67 -13.28 15.18
CA ASP A 337 34.94 -12.01 15.06
C ASP A 337 34.66 -11.34 16.41
N ASP A 338 35.01 -10.06 16.49
CA ASP A 338 34.66 -9.17 17.59
C ASP A 338 33.19 -8.74 17.43
N ILE A 339 32.30 -9.52 18.05
CA ILE A 339 30.84 -9.34 17.98
C ILE A 339 30.44 -7.93 18.39
N TRP A 340 30.93 -7.47 19.54
CA TRP A 340 30.60 -6.14 20.05
C TRP A 340 31.19 -5.05 19.14
N GLY A 341 32.41 -5.22 18.63
CA GLY A 341 33.04 -4.23 17.75
C GLY A 341 32.35 -4.14 16.39
N ASN A 342 31.84 -5.26 15.87
CA ASN A 342 30.97 -5.29 14.69
C ASN A 342 29.67 -4.52 14.94
N LEU A 343 29.01 -4.78 16.06
CA LEU A 343 27.77 -4.10 16.42
C LEU A 343 27.98 -2.58 16.55
N VAL A 344 29.05 -2.14 17.20
CA VAL A 344 29.33 -0.70 17.35
C VAL A 344 29.62 0.01 16.04
N ARG A 345 30.27 -0.66 15.09
CA ARG A 345 30.42 -0.13 13.73
C ARG A 345 29.07 0.14 13.04
N MET A 346 28.02 -0.56 13.45
CA MET A 346 26.68 -0.47 12.86
C MET A 346 25.71 0.46 13.61
N LEU A 347 25.91 0.64 14.92
CA LEU A 347 25.01 1.45 15.75
C LEU A 347 25.12 2.96 15.48
N ALA A 348 26.32 3.51 15.21
CA ALA A 348 26.52 4.95 15.06
C ALA A 348 27.79 5.34 14.29
N PRO A 349 27.92 6.58 13.78
CA PRO A 349 29.23 7.14 13.45
C PRO A 349 30.10 7.10 14.72
N ARG A 350 31.37 6.66 14.58
CA ARG A 350 32.33 6.37 15.68
C ARG A 350 32.43 7.44 16.80
N ALA A 351 31.92 8.66 16.59
CA ALA A 351 31.92 9.76 17.54
C ALA A 351 30.89 9.65 18.69
N ALA A 352 29.82 8.85 18.56
CA ALA A 352 28.74 8.80 19.56
C ALA A 352 29.07 7.92 20.79
N ILE A 353 29.82 6.83 20.59
CA ILE A 353 30.25 5.91 21.65
C ILE A 353 31.74 6.16 21.90
N ARG A 354 32.05 7.07 22.84
CA ARG A 354 33.43 7.51 23.11
C ARG A 354 34.32 6.41 23.69
N ASP A 355 33.76 5.59 24.58
CA ASP A 355 34.43 4.44 25.21
C ASP A 355 33.60 3.18 24.98
N PHE A 356 34.19 2.24 24.22
CA PHE A 356 33.52 1.01 23.83
C PHE A 356 33.59 -0.04 24.95
N THR A 357 32.45 -0.28 25.60
CA THR A 357 32.21 -1.39 26.52
C THR A 357 30.83 -2.00 26.21
N PRO A 358 30.60 -3.29 26.52
CA PRO A 358 29.26 -3.90 26.41
C PRO A 358 28.16 -3.07 27.08
N GLU A 359 28.43 -2.58 28.30
CA GLU A 359 27.54 -1.72 29.07
C GLU A 359 27.13 -0.45 28.32
N ASN A 360 28.09 0.36 27.90
CA ASN A 360 27.82 1.63 27.21
C ASN A 360 27.06 1.41 25.89
N CYS A 361 27.32 0.30 25.20
CA CYS A 361 26.62 -0.05 23.97
C CYS A 361 25.15 -0.40 24.24
N VAL A 362 24.90 -1.17 25.29
CA VAL A 362 23.54 -1.58 25.69
C VAL A 362 22.73 -0.40 26.20
N GLU A 363 23.34 0.46 27.02
CA GLU A 363 22.71 1.72 27.47
C GLU A 363 22.32 2.59 26.29
N TRP A 364 23.23 2.77 25.33
CA TRP A 364 22.94 3.52 24.12
C TRP A 364 21.77 2.90 23.34
N ILE A 365 21.78 1.59 23.09
CA ILE A 365 20.66 0.89 22.43
C ILE A 365 19.34 1.14 23.18
N PHE A 366 19.37 1.01 24.51
CA PHE A 366 18.21 1.16 25.37
C PHE A 366 17.59 2.57 25.27
N ASP A 367 18.42 3.61 25.32
CA ASP A 367 17.96 5.00 25.18
C ASP A 367 17.32 5.22 23.81
N GLN A 368 17.90 4.66 22.75
CA GLN A 368 17.36 4.82 21.40
C GLN A 368 15.98 4.16 21.22
N VAL A 369 15.78 2.94 21.72
CA VAL A 369 14.46 2.26 21.65
C VAL A 369 13.43 2.86 22.61
N ARG A 370 13.88 3.57 23.66
CA ARG A 370 13.01 4.30 24.61
C ARG A 370 12.52 5.63 24.02
N GLU A 371 13.42 6.43 23.47
CA GLU A 371 13.14 7.80 23.02
C GLU A 371 12.62 7.87 21.58
N GLY A 372 12.77 6.78 20.81
CA GLY A 372 12.52 6.78 19.35
C GLY A 372 13.58 7.56 18.59
N ALA A 373 14.78 7.65 19.15
CA ALA A 373 15.88 8.43 18.59
C ALA A 373 16.74 7.66 17.57
N LEU A 374 16.42 6.39 17.27
CA LEU A 374 17.06 5.66 16.16
C LEU A 374 16.71 6.40 14.87
N SER A 375 17.68 7.18 14.34
CA SER A 375 17.80 7.97 13.08
C SER A 375 16.56 8.41 12.28
N ASP A 376 15.45 7.68 12.32
CA ASP A 376 14.25 7.75 11.50
C ASP A 376 12.95 7.58 12.33
N GLN A 377 12.96 8.03 13.59
CA GLN A 377 11.88 7.85 14.58
C GLN A 377 11.58 6.39 14.96
N SER A 378 12.51 5.48 14.63
CA SER A 378 12.33 4.04 14.89
C SER A 378 12.44 3.71 16.38
N ARG A 379 11.57 2.85 16.90
CA ARG A 379 11.60 2.35 18.29
C ARG A 379 11.92 0.87 18.34
N HIS A 380 11.69 0.11 17.27
CA HIS A 380 12.07 -1.29 17.20
C HIS A 380 13.47 -1.47 16.61
N LEU A 381 14.23 -2.42 17.15
CA LEU A 381 15.58 -2.77 16.72
C LEU A 381 15.69 -4.27 16.48
N VAL A 382 16.22 -4.64 15.32
CA VAL A 382 16.65 -6.01 15.01
C VAL A 382 18.17 -6.00 14.84
N ILE A 383 18.84 -6.85 15.61
CA ILE A 383 20.26 -7.14 15.47
C ILE A 383 20.36 -8.53 14.87
N HIS A 384 20.71 -8.62 13.59
CA HIS A 384 20.81 -9.86 12.85
C HIS A 384 22.27 -10.27 12.70
N PHE A 385 22.65 -11.38 13.33
CA PHE A 385 23.93 -12.03 13.07
C PHE A 385 23.73 -13.19 12.12
N HIS A 386 24.47 -13.16 11.01
CA HIS A 386 24.50 -14.21 10.00
C HIS A 386 25.83 -14.95 10.06
N PHE A 387 25.78 -16.28 10.02
CA PHE A 387 26.94 -17.18 10.03
C PHE A 387 26.93 -18.09 8.80
N GLU A 388 27.99 -18.01 7.99
CA GLU A 388 28.30 -18.97 6.92
C GLU A 388 29.38 -19.98 7.37
N VAL A 389 30.06 -19.69 8.47
CA VAL A 389 31.13 -20.50 9.08
C VAL A 389 31.01 -20.47 10.60
N GLY A 390 31.47 -21.52 11.29
CA GLY A 390 31.28 -21.58 12.75
C GLY A 390 32.12 -22.65 13.44
N SER A 391 32.46 -22.37 14.70
CA SER A 391 33.16 -23.26 15.62
C SER A 391 32.51 -23.19 17.00
N THR A 392 32.80 -24.14 17.88
CA THR A 392 32.37 -24.07 19.28
C THR A 392 32.71 -22.73 19.94
N GLU A 393 33.86 -22.14 19.59
CA GLU A 393 34.29 -20.84 20.09
C GLU A 393 33.37 -19.70 19.65
N LEU A 394 32.90 -19.70 18.39
CA LEU A 394 31.96 -18.68 17.91
C LEU A 394 30.65 -18.73 18.71
N PHE A 395 30.13 -19.93 18.96
CA PHE A 395 28.91 -20.11 19.76
C PHE A 395 29.09 -19.65 21.20
N GLN A 396 30.23 -19.95 21.82
CA GLN A 396 30.57 -19.44 23.14
C GLN A 396 30.62 -17.90 23.16
N LYS A 397 31.15 -17.27 22.10
CA LYS A 397 31.15 -15.80 21.97
C LYS A 397 29.75 -15.22 21.77
N LEU A 398 28.88 -15.88 21.00
CA LEU A 398 27.48 -15.45 20.83
C LEU A 398 26.69 -15.60 22.12
N GLU A 399 26.90 -16.70 22.85
CA GLU A 399 26.32 -16.91 24.17
C GLU A 399 26.81 -15.84 25.16
N GLN A 400 28.12 -15.53 25.15
CA GLN A 400 28.69 -14.49 26.00
C GLN A 400 28.18 -13.10 25.64
N PHE A 401 28.07 -12.77 24.34
CA PHE A 401 27.47 -11.53 23.88
C PHE A 401 26.05 -11.38 24.42
N TYR A 402 25.24 -12.43 24.33
CA TYR A 402 23.87 -12.43 24.83
C TYR A 402 23.82 -12.27 26.37
N LEU A 403 24.71 -12.96 27.10
CA LEU A 403 24.87 -12.82 28.55
C LEU A 403 25.16 -11.37 28.94
N ASP A 404 26.14 -10.77 28.30
CA ASP A 404 26.55 -9.38 28.55
C ASP A 404 25.40 -8.44 28.21
N PHE A 405 24.76 -8.62 27.06
CA PHE A 405 23.62 -7.82 26.63
C PHE A 405 22.49 -7.85 27.67
N GLN A 406 22.08 -9.05 28.11
CA GLN A 406 21.03 -9.21 29.10
C GLN A 406 21.42 -8.59 30.46
N THR A 407 22.66 -8.78 30.88
CA THR A 407 23.18 -8.27 32.16
C THR A 407 23.01 -6.76 32.28
N HIS A 408 23.24 -6.04 31.17
CA HIS A 408 23.09 -4.59 31.14
C HIS A 408 21.67 -4.14 30.77
N TYR A 409 20.95 -4.85 29.89
CA TYR A 409 19.64 -4.41 29.40
C TYR A 409 18.51 -4.65 30.40
N ILE A 410 18.53 -5.76 31.13
CA ILE A 410 17.43 -6.13 32.05
C ILE A 410 17.28 -5.14 33.21
N PRO A 411 18.35 -4.71 33.91
CA PRO A 411 18.23 -3.71 34.96
C PRO A 411 17.61 -2.40 34.47
N LEU A 412 18.02 -1.91 33.29
CA LEU A 412 17.47 -0.72 32.66
C LEU A 412 15.97 -0.87 32.40
N PHE A 413 15.56 -1.99 31.81
CA PHE A 413 14.15 -2.27 31.54
C PHE A 413 13.32 -2.42 32.83
N GLN A 414 13.86 -3.07 33.85
CA GLN A 414 13.17 -3.26 35.13
C GLN A 414 12.92 -1.93 35.84
N GLY A 415 13.83 -0.97 35.71
CA GLY A 415 13.74 0.38 36.25
C GLY A 415 12.61 1.25 35.65
N LEU A 416 12.06 0.87 34.50
CA LEU A 416 10.95 1.60 33.88
C LEU A 416 9.62 1.46 34.62
N SER A 417 8.82 2.52 34.62
CA SER A 417 7.42 2.49 35.02
C SER A 417 6.57 1.59 34.10
N GLN A 418 5.36 1.25 34.54
CA GLN A 418 4.45 0.43 33.70
C GLN A 418 4.05 1.15 32.40
N GLU A 419 3.87 2.48 32.44
CA GLU A 419 3.54 3.26 31.25
C GLU A 419 4.71 3.28 30.25
N GLU A 420 5.94 3.46 30.74
CA GLU A 420 7.14 3.42 29.89
C GLU A 420 7.37 2.04 29.29
N LYS A 421 7.12 0.96 30.05
CA LYS A 421 7.19 -0.43 29.54
C LYS A 421 6.21 -0.71 28.40
N MET A 422 5.10 0.04 28.33
CA MET A 422 4.13 -0.05 27.25
C MET A 422 4.53 0.78 26.01
N LYS A 423 5.36 1.81 26.19
CA LYS A 423 5.78 2.77 25.14
C LYS A 423 7.17 2.51 24.58
N ILE A 424 8.02 1.79 25.30
CA ILE A 424 9.35 1.40 24.83
C ILE A 424 9.22 0.40 23.68
N GLY A 425 10.04 0.58 22.66
CA GLY A 425 10.10 -0.37 21.56
C GLY A 425 10.74 -1.70 21.95
N ARG A 426 11.06 -2.51 20.94
CA ARG A 426 11.47 -3.91 21.14
C ARG A 426 12.84 -4.15 20.53
N VAL A 427 13.65 -4.95 21.22
CA VAL A 427 14.90 -5.48 20.68
C VAL A 427 14.71 -6.95 20.31
N PHE A 428 15.06 -7.26 19.08
CA PHE A 428 15.16 -8.63 18.55
C PHE A 428 16.62 -8.91 18.23
N ILE A 429 17.09 -10.06 18.68
CA ILE A 429 18.38 -10.60 18.29
C ILE A 429 18.06 -11.80 17.40
N LEU A 430 18.43 -11.72 16.13
CA LEU A 430 18.24 -12.77 15.15
C LEU A 430 19.58 -13.44 14.89
N PHE A 431 19.62 -14.75 15.01
CA PHE A 431 20.74 -15.60 14.64
C PHE A 431 20.33 -16.44 13.43
N SER A 432 21.08 -16.35 12.35
CA SER A 432 20.83 -17.09 11.11
C SER A 432 22.06 -17.86 10.69
N ASP A 433 21.92 -19.18 10.66
CA ASP A 433 23.00 -20.12 10.40
C ASP A 433 22.80 -20.82 9.05
N GLU A 434 23.61 -20.44 8.06
CA GLU A 434 23.59 -20.97 6.69
C GLU A 434 24.53 -22.19 6.53
N ARG A 435 25.23 -22.63 7.59
CA ARG A 435 26.23 -23.70 7.46
C ARG A 435 25.59 -25.01 6.96
N PRO A 436 26.25 -25.73 6.03
CA PRO A 436 25.76 -27.02 5.55
C PRO A 436 25.62 -28.04 6.68
N GLU A 437 24.50 -28.77 6.73
CA GLU A 437 24.22 -29.76 7.77
C GLU A 437 25.25 -30.89 7.84
N ALA A 438 26.23 -30.74 8.72
CA ALA A 438 26.90 -31.83 9.41
C ALA A 438 27.45 -31.30 10.76
N ASP A 439 27.02 -31.94 11.85
CA ASP A 439 27.55 -31.89 13.23
C ASP A 439 27.29 -30.67 14.13
N PHE A 440 26.68 -29.57 13.65
CA PHE A 440 26.52 -28.38 14.49
C PHE A 440 25.15 -27.71 14.33
N THR A 441 24.09 -28.31 14.88
CA THR A 441 22.81 -27.61 15.08
C THR A 441 23.01 -26.50 16.11
N PRO A 442 22.95 -25.20 15.71
CA PRO A 442 23.06 -24.11 16.66
C PRO A 442 21.86 -24.15 17.62
N PHE A 443 22.13 -24.10 18.91
CA PHE A 443 21.10 -24.18 19.96
C PHE A 443 20.22 -25.42 19.77
N SER A 444 20.82 -26.62 19.87
CA SER A 444 20.05 -27.87 20.02
C SER A 444 19.01 -27.75 21.15
N PRO A 445 17.92 -28.54 21.18
CA PRO A 445 16.92 -28.45 22.25
C PRO A 445 17.53 -28.42 23.66
N ASP A 446 18.57 -29.22 23.90
CA ASP A 446 19.31 -29.23 25.17
C ASP A 446 20.05 -27.91 25.44
N GLN A 447 20.66 -27.31 24.41
CA GLN A 447 21.28 -25.99 24.50
C GLN A 447 20.21 -24.91 24.71
N GLN A 448 19.06 -24.97 24.03
CA GLN A 448 17.96 -24.02 24.24
C GLN A 448 17.43 -24.07 25.66
N GLU A 449 17.25 -25.28 26.19
CA GLU A 449 16.81 -25.49 27.56
C GLU A 449 17.88 -25.01 28.55
N ALA A 450 19.16 -25.33 28.31
CA ALA A 450 20.26 -24.86 29.12
C ALA A 450 20.34 -23.32 29.15
N LEU A 451 20.15 -22.68 27.99
CA LEU A 451 20.03 -21.23 27.88
C LEU A 451 18.82 -20.71 28.67
N LEU A 452 17.62 -21.24 28.45
CA LEU A 452 16.42 -20.82 29.18
C LEU A 452 16.56 -20.96 30.70
N GLN A 453 17.18 -22.04 31.17
CA GLN A 453 17.49 -22.28 32.59
C GLN A 453 18.53 -21.27 33.11
N LYS A 454 19.58 -20.99 32.34
CA LYS A 454 20.65 -20.03 32.69
C LYS A 454 20.16 -18.58 32.71
N PHE A 455 19.23 -18.22 31.82
CA PHE A 455 18.82 -16.83 31.58
C PHE A 455 17.56 -16.38 32.31
N GLY A 456 16.78 -17.34 32.82
CA GLY A 456 15.52 -17.08 33.50
C GLY A 456 14.37 -16.89 32.50
N PRO A 457 13.37 -17.78 32.48
CA PRO A 457 12.28 -17.74 31.50
C PRO A 457 11.35 -16.53 31.65
N ALA A 458 11.54 -15.67 32.66
CA ALA A 458 10.79 -14.44 32.82
C ALA A 458 11.32 -13.29 31.94
N ASN A 459 12.57 -13.34 31.47
CA ASN A 459 13.25 -12.20 30.84
C ASN A 459 13.46 -12.34 29.32
N LEU A 460 13.31 -13.55 28.77
CA LEU A 460 13.67 -13.89 27.40
C LEU A 460 12.55 -14.62 26.64
N ASN A 461 12.14 -14.09 25.49
CA ASN A 461 11.46 -14.88 24.46
C ASN A 461 12.50 -15.60 23.63
N PHE A 462 12.67 -16.91 23.83
CA PHE A 462 13.50 -17.74 22.97
C PHE A 462 12.61 -18.41 21.93
N ILE A 463 12.87 -18.17 20.65
CA ILE A 463 12.09 -18.69 19.53
C ILE A 463 13.06 -19.34 18.55
N ALA A 464 12.97 -20.66 18.41
CA ALA A 464 13.70 -21.40 17.39
C ALA A 464 12.69 -22.03 16.43
N PRO A 465 12.33 -21.35 15.33
CA PRO A 465 11.55 -22.00 14.29
C PRO A 465 12.31 -23.20 13.72
N ASP A 466 11.57 -24.16 13.17
CA ASP A 466 12.15 -25.29 12.45
C ASP A 466 13.01 -24.85 11.27
N LYS A 467 13.85 -25.78 10.79
CA LYS A 467 14.75 -25.60 9.64
C LYS A 467 14.03 -24.89 8.49
N ILE A 468 14.67 -23.87 7.94
CA ILE A 468 14.17 -23.24 6.72
C ILE A 468 14.44 -24.21 5.57
N GLY A 469 13.36 -24.76 5.01
CA GLY A 469 13.40 -25.63 3.86
C GLY A 469 13.32 -24.85 2.55
N LYS A 470 13.68 -25.53 1.47
CA LYS A 470 13.47 -25.05 0.10
C LYS A 470 11.98 -24.89 -0.22
N ILE A 471 11.68 -24.00 -1.16
CA ILE A 471 10.34 -23.83 -1.71
C ILE A 471 9.98 -25.05 -2.55
N ASN A 472 9.02 -25.83 -2.07
CA ASN A 472 8.51 -27.02 -2.75
C ASN A 472 7.21 -26.76 -3.52
N GLN A 473 6.72 -27.77 -4.24
CA GLN A 473 5.51 -27.68 -5.06
C GLN A 473 4.29 -27.16 -4.29
N ASN A 474 4.07 -27.61 -3.04
CA ASN A 474 2.90 -27.18 -2.26
C ASN A 474 2.91 -25.67 -1.98
N HIS A 475 4.08 -25.11 -1.69
CA HIS A 475 4.22 -23.65 -1.53
C HIS A 475 3.85 -22.92 -2.82
N ILE A 476 4.29 -23.43 -3.98
CA ILE A 476 4.05 -22.80 -5.28
C ILE A 476 2.57 -22.85 -5.63
N TYR A 477 1.91 -24.01 -5.49
CA TYR A 477 0.46 -24.13 -5.71
C TYR A 477 -0.31 -23.17 -4.82
N ALA A 478 -0.04 -23.18 -3.51
CA ALA A 478 -0.71 -22.30 -2.56
C ALA A 478 -0.48 -20.82 -2.90
N TRP A 479 0.76 -20.44 -3.23
CA TRP A 479 1.06 -19.06 -3.58
C TRP A 479 0.39 -18.63 -4.89
N VAL A 480 0.46 -19.42 -5.98
CA VAL A 480 -0.16 -19.08 -7.27
C VAL A 480 -1.67 -18.88 -7.11
N ASP A 481 -2.36 -19.81 -6.45
CA ASP A 481 -3.82 -19.77 -6.28
C ASP A 481 -4.26 -18.52 -5.49
N ASN A 482 -3.61 -18.23 -4.37
CA ASN A 482 -3.93 -17.06 -3.57
C ASN A 482 -3.51 -15.74 -4.25
N THR A 483 -2.40 -15.75 -4.98
CA THR A 483 -1.91 -14.57 -5.72
C THR A 483 -2.83 -14.22 -6.87
N LYS A 484 -3.40 -15.21 -7.57
CA LYS A 484 -4.44 -15.00 -8.59
C LYS A 484 -5.69 -14.36 -8.03
N VAL A 485 -6.06 -14.64 -6.77
CA VAL A 485 -7.20 -13.96 -6.13
C VAL A 485 -6.85 -12.50 -5.83
N LEU A 486 -5.65 -12.27 -5.28
CA LEU A 486 -5.18 -10.94 -4.85
C LEU A 486 -4.86 -9.99 -6.02
N ILE A 487 -4.23 -10.50 -7.08
CA ILE A 487 -3.66 -9.72 -8.18
C ILE A 487 -4.24 -10.19 -9.50
N GLN A 488 -4.96 -9.30 -10.18
CA GLN A 488 -5.79 -9.67 -11.31
C GLN A 488 -5.14 -9.37 -12.68
N THR A 489 -3.88 -8.92 -12.71
CA THR A 489 -3.12 -8.59 -13.93
C THR A 489 -2.92 -9.80 -14.83
N ASN A 490 -2.77 -9.61 -16.16
CA ASN A 490 -2.66 -10.74 -17.09
C ASN A 490 -1.48 -11.66 -16.78
N ALA A 491 -0.29 -11.14 -16.40
CA ALA A 491 0.84 -12.01 -16.08
C ALA A 491 0.55 -12.95 -14.91
N ILE A 492 -0.20 -12.49 -13.91
CA ILE A 492 -0.60 -13.32 -12.77
C ILE A 492 -1.73 -14.27 -13.14
N GLN A 493 -2.75 -13.80 -13.88
CA GLN A 493 -3.88 -14.65 -14.25
C GLN A 493 -3.49 -15.79 -15.20
N GLN A 494 -2.45 -15.58 -16.02
CA GLN A 494 -1.89 -16.59 -16.91
C GLN A 494 -0.79 -17.45 -16.26
N MET A 495 -0.38 -17.12 -15.04
CA MET A 495 0.64 -17.86 -14.30
C MET A 495 0.11 -19.23 -13.90
N GLU A 496 0.81 -20.29 -14.24
CA GLU A 496 0.51 -21.65 -13.79
C GLU A 496 1.67 -22.17 -12.92
N PRO A 497 1.42 -23.04 -11.93
CA PRO A 497 2.50 -23.64 -11.13
C PRO A 497 3.59 -24.30 -12.00
N THR A 498 3.18 -24.80 -13.17
CA THR A 498 4.08 -25.41 -14.17
C THR A 498 5.08 -24.44 -14.80
N ASP A 499 4.86 -23.13 -14.69
CA ASP A 499 5.82 -22.12 -15.15
C ASP A 499 7.09 -22.14 -14.29
N PHE A 500 6.99 -22.65 -13.05
CA PHE A 500 8.09 -22.75 -12.12
C PHE A 500 8.77 -24.13 -12.15
N PHE A 501 8.04 -25.20 -12.46
CA PHE A 501 8.56 -26.56 -12.41
C PHE A 501 7.83 -27.56 -13.31
N ASP A 502 8.49 -28.68 -13.62
CA ASP A 502 7.85 -29.81 -14.30
C ASP A 502 6.90 -30.54 -13.31
N PRO A 503 5.58 -30.58 -13.55
CA PRO A 503 4.63 -31.23 -12.67
C PRO A 503 4.83 -32.75 -12.56
N PHE A 504 5.65 -33.34 -13.43
CA PHE A 504 6.01 -34.77 -13.41
C PHE A 504 7.36 -35.05 -12.73
N ALA A 505 8.04 -34.03 -12.20
CA ALA A 505 9.26 -34.23 -11.42
C ALA A 505 8.93 -34.66 -9.98
N ASP A 506 9.60 -35.72 -9.52
CA ASP A 506 9.33 -36.36 -8.22
C ASP A 506 9.71 -35.49 -7.01
N ASP A 507 10.67 -34.57 -7.15
CA ASP A 507 11.08 -33.63 -6.11
C ASP A 507 11.49 -32.29 -6.73
N VAL A 508 10.67 -31.27 -6.50
CA VAL A 508 10.97 -29.90 -6.90
C VAL A 508 11.14 -29.08 -5.65
N ALA A 509 12.34 -28.52 -5.49
CA ALA A 509 12.72 -27.72 -4.36
C ALA A 509 13.65 -26.59 -4.84
N PHE A 510 13.20 -25.35 -4.73
CA PHE A 510 13.97 -24.16 -5.10
C PHE A 510 14.56 -23.49 -3.88
N GLU A 511 15.74 -22.90 -4.04
CA GLU A 511 16.10 -21.82 -3.13
C GLU A 511 15.11 -20.66 -3.32
N ILE A 512 14.90 -19.88 -2.26
CA ILE A 512 13.94 -18.77 -2.29
C ILE A 512 14.29 -17.77 -3.40
N ASP A 513 15.57 -17.54 -3.64
CA ASP A 513 16.05 -16.58 -4.65
C ASP A 513 15.77 -17.08 -6.06
N ASP A 514 16.01 -18.37 -6.33
CA ASP A 514 15.67 -19.00 -7.62
C ASP A 514 14.16 -18.91 -7.90
N PHE A 515 13.33 -19.05 -6.86
CA PHE A 515 11.88 -18.93 -7.00
C PHE A 515 11.46 -17.48 -7.28
N ILE A 516 12.06 -16.51 -6.58
CA ILE A 516 11.80 -15.08 -6.79
C ILE A 516 12.24 -14.64 -8.20
N ASP A 517 13.39 -15.09 -8.67
CA ASP A 517 13.90 -14.79 -10.02
C ASP A 517 12.93 -15.29 -11.09
N LYS A 518 12.37 -16.49 -10.94
CA LYS A 518 11.33 -16.99 -11.85
C LYS A 518 10.06 -16.14 -11.85
N ILE A 519 9.65 -15.63 -10.69
CA ILE A 519 8.49 -14.71 -10.60
C ILE A 519 8.81 -13.41 -11.33
N ILE A 520 10.01 -12.87 -11.14
CA ILE A 520 10.47 -11.64 -11.79
C ILE A 520 10.44 -11.80 -13.31
N ASP A 521 11.01 -12.90 -13.81
CA ASP A 521 11.05 -13.23 -15.23
C ASP A 521 9.64 -13.39 -15.82
N HIS A 522 8.76 -14.12 -15.13
CA HIS A 522 7.38 -14.34 -15.56
C HIS A 522 6.57 -13.03 -15.60
N CYS A 523 6.75 -12.18 -14.59
CA CYS A 523 5.99 -10.95 -14.45
C CYS A 523 6.58 -9.77 -15.25
N GLY A 524 7.81 -9.88 -15.75
CA GLY A 524 8.51 -8.82 -16.47
C GLY A 524 8.75 -7.57 -15.62
N ILE A 525 9.03 -7.74 -14.33
CA ILE A 525 9.23 -6.64 -13.37
C ILE A 525 10.73 -6.43 -13.06
N SER A 526 11.05 -5.33 -12.39
CA SER A 526 12.42 -5.08 -11.94
C SER A 526 12.79 -5.98 -10.76
N ALA A 527 13.90 -6.72 -10.91
CA ALA A 527 14.51 -7.49 -9.82
C ALA A 527 14.85 -6.61 -8.61
N GLU A 528 15.48 -5.45 -8.87
CA GLU A 528 15.82 -4.47 -7.82
C GLU A 528 14.59 -4.04 -7.02
N ALA A 529 13.46 -3.83 -7.70
CA ALA A 529 12.23 -3.40 -7.05
C ALA A 529 11.63 -4.49 -6.16
N LEU A 530 11.51 -5.73 -6.65
CA LEU A 530 10.92 -6.82 -5.86
C LEU A 530 11.86 -7.29 -4.75
N MET A 531 13.15 -7.46 -5.04
CA MET A 531 14.15 -7.83 -4.02
C MET A 531 14.29 -6.74 -2.96
N GLY A 532 14.30 -5.47 -3.35
CA GLY A 532 14.25 -4.35 -2.40
C GLY A 532 12.99 -4.42 -1.54
N PHE A 533 11.83 -4.73 -2.11
CA PHE A 533 10.60 -4.92 -1.34
C PHE A 533 10.67 -6.14 -0.41
N LEU A 534 11.26 -7.27 -0.81
CA LEU A 534 11.27 -8.49 0.00
C LEU A 534 12.37 -8.50 1.07
N PHE A 535 13.55 -7.96 0.79
CA PHE A 535 14.73 -8.14 1.63
C PHE A 535 15.19 -6.87 2.34
N ASP A 536 14.72 -5.68 1.95
CA ASP A 536 15.02 -4.45 2.69
C ASP A 536 14.04 -4.24 3.85
N PHE A 537 14.50 -4.46 5.08
CA PHE A 537 13.72 -4.25 6.30
C PHE A 537 13.45 -2.78 6.63
N GLN A 538 14.11 -1.84 5.93
CA GLN A 538 13.82 -0.41 6.08
C GLN A 538 12.68 0.05 5.16
N ASN A 539 12.26 -0.78 4.19
CA ASN A 539 11.12 -0.47 3.34
C ASN A 539 9.81 -0.55 4.13
N LYS A 540 9.26 0.63 4.48
CA LYS A 540 8.03 0.76 5.29
C LYS A 540 6.77 0.23 4.60
N ALA A 541 6.73 0.25 3.26
CA ALA A 541 5.57 -0.18 2.47
C ALA A 541 5.19 -1.66 2.66
N VAL A 542 6.05 -2.43 3.32
CA VAL A 542 5.82 -3.84 3.65
C VAL A 542 5.03 -4.03 4.95
N TYR A 543 5.10 -3.03 5.84
CA TYR A 543 4.50 -3.06 7.17
C TYR A 543 3.20 -2.24 7.27
N ASP A 544 2.93 -1.44 6.24
CA ASP A 544 1.64 -0.79 5.98
C ASP A 544 0.68 -1.78 5.27
#